data_AF-A0A1M2W0T6-F1
#
_entry.id   AF-A0A1M2W0T6-F1
#
_cell.length_a   1.000
_cell.length_b   1.000
_cell.length_c   1.000
_cell.angle_alpha   90.00
_cell.angle_beta   90.00
_cell.angle_gamma   90.00
#
_symmetry.space_group_name_H-M   'P 1'
#
loop_
_entity.id
_entity.type
_entity.pdbx_description
1 polymer ?
#
loop_
_entity_poly.entity_id
_entity_poly.type
_entity_poly.pdbx_seq_one_letter_code
_entity_poly.pdbx_strand_id
1 'polypeptide(L)'
;MRTNHICRGPAAALNIVENFMNIAYLYLAHVAGSPAAPLLGFASAVMTLSKTVLYWLQEFYCGGCAVGHNDLKTLIVYWIIPNGLWLIVPSFIIWQLSKDITGMLRVADRVAVKTASGKRQ
;
A
#
# COMPACT_ATOMS: atom_id res chain seq x y z
N MET A 1 -7.01 32.10 -6.74
CA MET A 1 -7.81 31.05 -6.05
C MET A 1 -8.06 29.83 -6.95
N ARG A 2 -7.03 29.19 -7.56
CA ARG A 2 -7.22 28.02 -8.45
C ARG A 2 -6.15 26.92 -8.30
N THR A 3 -5.34 26.99 -7.24
CA THR A 3 -4.25 26.04 -6.94
C THR A 3 -4.62 25.03 -5.84
N ASN A 4 -5.58 25.35 -4.96
CA ASN A 4 -5.90 24.51 -3.80
C ASN A 4 -6.72 23.24 -4.14
N HIS A 5 -7.43 23.22 -5.27
CA HIS A 5 -8.24 22.05 -5.67
C HIS A 5 -7.44 20.95 -6.37
N ILE A 6 -6.35 21.30 -7.05
CA ILE A 6 -5.52 20.34 -7.81
C ILE A 6 -4.69 19.48 -6.86
N CYS A 7 -4.26 20.05 -5.73
CA CYS A 7 -3.41 19.33 -4.79
C CYS A 7 -4.21 18.34 -3.92
N ARG A 8 -5.43 18.66 -3.46
CA ARG A 8 -6.14 17.82 -2.46
C ARG A 8 -6.98 16.65 -3.03
N GLY A 9 -7.29 16.67 -4.33
CA GLY A 9 -8.16 15.70 -4.99
C GLY A 9 -7.63 14.25 -5.04
N PRO A 10 -6.36 14.01 -5.44
CA PRO A 10 -5.83 12.66 -5.63
C PRO A 10 -5.71 11.88 -4.30
N ALA A 11 -5.23 12.56 -3.27
CA ALA A 11 -5.01 11.97 -1.95
C ALA A 11 -6.31 11.59 -1.22
N ALA A 12 -7.37 12.39 -1.39
CA ALA A 12 -8.70 12.10 -0.84
C ALA A 12 -9.37 10.92 -1.55
N ALA A 13 -9.24 10.82 -2.88
CA ALA A 13 -9.74 9.68 -3.64
C ALA A 13 -9.07 8.36 -3.21
N LEU A 14 -7.75 8.38 -3.00
CA LEU A 14 -7.01 7.22 -2.52
C LEU A 14 -7.41 6.79 -1.10
N ASN A 15 -7.91 7.70 -0.25
CA ASN A 15 -8.43 7.37 1.08
C ASN A 15 -9.72 6.54 1.03
N ILE A 16 -10.58 6.79 0.03
CA ILE A 16 -11.81 6.01 -0.20
C ILE A 16 -11.45 4.61 -0.69
N VAL A 17 -10.52 4.53 -1.65
CA VAL A 17 -10.08 3.25 -2.20
C VAL A 17 -9.35 2.41 -1.14
N GLU A 18 -8.53 3.03 -0.28
CA GLU A 18 -7.84 2.36 0.82
C GLU A 18 -8.83 1.71 1.80
N ASN A 19 -9.92 2.41 2.16
CA ASN A 19 -10.91 1.84 3.07
C ASN A 19 -11.63 0.65 2.42
N PHE A 20 -11.98 0.76 1.14
CA PHE A 20 -12.56 -0.36 0.38
C PHE A 20 -11.62 -1.56 0.29
N MET A 21 -10.32 -1.34 0.04
CA MET A 21 -9.33 -2.41 -0.08
C MET A 21 -8.98 -3.03 1.26
N ASN A 22 -8.92 -2.27 2.36
CA ASN A 22 -8.74 -2.84 3.70
C ASN A 22 -9.94 -3.73 4.09
N ILE A 23 -11.17 -3.30 3.80
CA ILE A 23 -12.38 -4.11 4.02
C ILE A 23 -12.33 -5.37 3.16
N ALA A 24 -11.99 -5.25 1.88
CA ALA A 24 -11.87 -6.39 0.97
C ALA A 24 -10.75 -7.36 1.40
N TYR A 25 -9.60 -6.86 1.84
CA TYR A 25 -8.49 -7.66 2.37
C TYR A 25 -8.91 -8.43 3.63
N LEU A 26 -9.54 -7.76 4.61
CA LEU A 26 -10.05 -8.43 5.81
C LEU A 26 -11.07 -9.51 5.48
N TYR A 27 -11.98 -9.23 4.55
CA TYR A 27 -12.98 -10.19 4.09
C TYR A 27 -12.33 -11.40 3.39
N LEU A 28 -11.39 -11.19 2.48
CA LEU A 28 -10.72 -12.27 1.76
C LEU A 28 -9.78 -13.10 2.64
N ALA A 29 -9.10 -12.45 3.59
CA ALA A 29 -8.17 -13.10 4.50
C ALA A 29 -8.89 -13.91 5.59
N HIS A 30 -9.99 -13.39 6.16
CA HIS A 30 -10.66 -14.03 7.30
C HIS A 30 -11.96 -14.76 6.96
N VAL A 31 -12.64 -14.43 5.85
CA VAL A 31 -13.92 -15.06 5.48
C VAL A 31 -13.76 -16.06 4.33
N ALA A 32 -13.00 -15.70 3.30
CA ALA A 32 -12.91 -16.52 2.08
C ALA A 32 -11.74 -17.54 2.06
N GLY A 33 -10.68 -17.32 2.85
CA GLY A 33 -9.50 -18.21 2.86
C GLY A 33 -8.85 -18.39 1.48
N SER A 34 -8.98 -17.39 0.60
CA SER A 34 -8.58 -17.51 -0.81
C SER A 34 -7.06 -17.40 -0.99
N PRO A 35 -6.42 -18.22 -1.85
CA PRO A 35 -5.01 -18.05 -2.20
C PRO A 35 -4.72 -16.71 -2.91
N ALA A 36 -5.73 -15.94 -3.31
CA ALA A 36 -5.59 -14.57 -3.81
C ALA A 36 -5.46 -13.50 -2.71
N ALA A 37 -5.68 -13.86 -1.44
CA ALA A 37 -5.62 -12.91 -0.31
C ALA A 37 -4.25 -12.19 -0.19
N PRO A 38 -3.08 -12.85 -0.36
CA PRO A 38 -1.79 -12.17 -0.34
C PRO A 38 -1.63 -11.15 -1.48
N LEU A 39 -2.21 -11.43 -2.66
CA LEU A 39 -2.16 -10.54 -3.82
C LEU A 39 -2.94 -9.24 -3.56
N LEU A 40 -4.15 -9.36 -3.02
CA LEU A 40 -4.98 -8.21 -2.67
C LEU A 40 -4.40 -7.41 -1.50
N GLY A 41 -3.84 -8.07 -0.49
CA GLY A 41 -3.12 -7.40 0.60
C GLY A 41 -1.89 -6.64 0.09
N PHE A 42 -1.14 -7.23 -0.84
CA PHE A 42 0.01 -6.58 -1.47
C PHE A 42 -0.40 -5.34 -2.25
N ALA A 43 -1.43 -5.44 -3.10
CA ALA A 43 -1.94 -4.31 -3.87
C ALA A 43 -2.45 -3.18 -2.95
N SER A 44 -3.13 -3.52 -1.86
CA SER A 44 -3.61 -2.55 -0.87
C SER A 44 -2.45 -1.81 -0.21
N ALA A 45 -1.44 -2.54 0.25
CA ALA A 45 -0.29 -1.96 0.91
C ALA A 45 0.55 -1.07 -0.04
N VAL A 46 0.70 -1.45 -1.31
CA VAL A 46 1.35 -0.62 -2.35
C VAL A 46 0.58 0.68 -2.57
N MET A 47 -0.76 0.63 -2.58
CA MET A 47 -1.59 1.81 -2.73
C MET A 47 -1.43 2.76 -1.54
N THR A 48 -1.46 2.25 -0.31
CA THR A 48 -1.23 3.04 0.90
C THR A 48 0.14 3.72 0.86
N LEU A 49 1.20 2.98 0.50
CA LEU A 49 2.54 3.54 0.36
C LEU A 49 2.58 4.66 -0.69
N SER A 50 2.02 4.42 -1.87
CA SER A 50 1.98 5.38 -2.98
C SER A 50 1.27 6.68 -2.58
N LYS A 51 0.16 6.56 -1.86
CA LYS A 51 -0.58 7.72 -1.34
C LYS A 51 0.25 8.53 -0.34
N THR A 52 0.91 7.87 0.62
CA THR A 52 1.74 8.57 1.61
C THR A 52 2.91 9.30 0.94
N VAL A 53 3.54 8.69 -0.07
CA VAL A 53 4.59 9.34 -0.88
C VAL A 53 4.02 10.54 -1.65
N LEU A 54 2.84 10.41 -2.26
CA LEU A 54 2.17 11.53 -2.94
C LEU A 54 1.85 12.68 -2.00
N TYR A 55 1.41 12.41 -0.77
CA TYR A 55 1.18 13.43 0.26
C TYR A 55 2.45 14.22 0.58
N TRP A 56 3.59 13.53 0.71
CA TRP A 56 4.88 14.17 0.97
C TRP A 56 5.37 15.01 -0.22
N LEU A 57 5.29 14.45 -1.43
CA LEU A 57 5.69 15.17 -2.65
C LEU A 57 4.82 16.40 -2.88
N GLN A 58 3.52 16.31 -2.63
CA GLN A 58 2.60 17.44 -2.78
C GLN A 58 2.97 18.61 -1.85
N GLU A 59 3.27 18.35 -0.58
CA GLU A 59 3.72 19.40 0.33
C GLU A 59 5.08 19.98 -0.07
N PHE A 60 5.98 19.15 -0.58
CA PHE A 60 7.28 19.59 -1.09
C PHE A 60 7.13 20.55 -2.29
N TYR A 61 6.31 20.19 -3.29
CA TYR A 61 6.11 21.01 -4.49
C TYR A 61 5.25 22.26 -4.25
N CYS A 62 4.35 22.23 -3.27
CA CYS A 62 3.52 23.39 -2.90
C CYS A 62 4.23 24.32 -1.89
N GLY A 63 5.42 23.94 -1.39
CA GLY A 63 6.17 24.74 -0.42
C GLY A 63 5.50 24.80 0.96
N GLY A 64 4.83 23.74 1.39
CA GLY A 64 4.16 23.69 2.69
C GLY A 64 2.74 24.27 2.71
N CYS A 65 1.96 24.16 1.63
CA CYS A 65 0.61 24.71 1.56
C CYS A 65 -0.34 24.24 2.69
N ALA A 66 -0.23 23.00 3.15
CA ALA A 66 -1.09 22.47 4.21
C ALA A 66 -0.41 22.38 5.58
N VAL A 67 0.93 22.35 5.65
CA VAL A 67 1.65 22.21 6.93
C VAL A 67 2.64 23.33 7.25
N GLY A 68 3.03 24.15 6.28
CA GLY A 68 4.05 25.20 6.43
C GLY A 68 3.66 26.39 7.32
N HIS A 69 2.39 26.48 7.73
CA HIS A 69 1.90 27.45 8.72
C HIS A 69 2.03 26.97 10.17
N ASN A 70 2.46 25.72 10.40
CA ASN A 70 2.68 25.19 11.74
C ASN A 70 4.14 25.35 12.17
N ASP A 71 4.36 25.56 13.48
CA ASP A 71 5.70 25.50 14.07
C ASP A 71 6.43 24.21 13.73
N LEU A 72 7.75 24.30 13.52
CA LEU A 72 8.60 23.19 13.11
C LEU A 72 8.45 21.97 14.04
N LYS A 73 8.28 22.20 15.34
CA LYS A 73 8.06 21.16 16.35
C LYS A 73 6.71 20.44 16.15
N THR A 74 5.65 21.19 15.90
CA THR A 74 4.30 20.65 15.63
C THR A 74 4.30 19.86 14.32
N LEU A 75 5.00 20.35 13.31
CA LEU A 75 5.18 19.67 12.03
C LEU A 75 5.90 18.33 12.18
N ILE A 76 7.01 18.28 12.92
CA ILE A 76 7.76 17.04 13.12
C ILE A 76 6.93 16.01 13.91
N VAL A 77 6.32 16.43 15.02
CA VAL A 77 5.63 15.52 15.95
C VAL A 77 4.30 14.99 15.36
N TYR A 78 3.50 15.86 14.74
CA TYR A 78 2.15 15.50 14.29
C TYR A 78 2.06 15.16 12.81
N TRP A 79 3.05 15.55 11.99
CA TRP A 79 3.03 15.25 10.56
C TRP A 79 4.14 14.27 10.17
N ILE A 80 5.40 14.52 10.49
CA ILE A 80 6.50 13.64 10.05
C ILE A 80 6.45 12.28 10.73
N ILE A 81 6.36 12.21 12.06
CA ILE A 81 6.40 10.94 12.78
C ILE A 81 5.24 10.01 12.39
N PRO A 82 3.97 10.47 12.37
CA PRO A 82 2.84 9.59 12.06
C PRO A 82 2.86 9.14 10.59
N ASN A 83 3.13 10.05 9.65
CA ASN A 83 3.21 9.69 8.23
C ASN A 83 4.44 8.83 7.93
N GLY A 84 5.57 9.07 8.62
CA GLY A 84 6.78 8.26 8.50
C GLY A 84 6.56 6.83 8.98
N LEU A 85 5.86 6.65 10.11
CA LEU A 85 5.44 5.32 10.55
C LEU A 85 4.55 4.63 9.51
N TRP A 86 3.65 5.39 8.89
CA TRP A 86 2.78 4.92 7.80
C TRP A 86 3.49 4.66 6.47
N LEU A 87 4.79 4.95 6.34
CA LEU A 87 5.63 4.47 5.23
C LEU A 87 6.24 3.10 5.57
N ILE A 88 6.69 2.93 6.81
CA ILE A 88 7.40 1.72 7.25
C ILE A 88 6.45 0.52 7.30
N VAL A 89 5.28 0.70 7.90
CA VAL A 89 4.29 -0.39 8.07
C VAL A 89 3.85 -1.01 6.73
N PRO A 90 3.35 -0.25 5.73
CA PRO A 90 2.98 -0.84 4.45
C PRO A 90 4.20 -1.39 3.69
N SER A 91 5.38 -0.79 3.81
CA SER A 91 6.60 -1.34 3.21
C SER A 91 6.94 -2.74 3.75
N PHE A 92 6.78 -2.95 5.05
CA PHE A 92 6.98 -4.26 5.67
C PHE A 92 5.93 -5.28 5.20
N ILE A 93 4.66 -4.87 5.11
CA ILE A 93 3.57 -5.73 4.62
C ILE A 93 3.82 -6.14 3.16
N ILE A 94 4.20 -5.19 2.30
CA ILE A 94 4.58 -5.44 0.91
C ILE A 94 5.69 -6.48 0.84
N TRP A 95 6.74 -6.32 1.66
CA TRP A 95 7.88 -7.24 1.67
C TRP A 95 7.47 -8.66 2.06
N GLN A 96 6.69 -8.81 3.12
CA GLN A 96 6.24 -10.11 3.59
C GLN A 96 5.32 -10.79 2.55
N LEU A 97 4.30 -10.08 2.06
CA LEU A 97 3.35 -10.64 1.09
C LEU A 97 4.03 -10.95 -0.26
N SER A 98 5.03 -10.18 -0.67
CA SER A 98 5.84 -10.50 -1.86
C SER A 98 6.56 -11.84 -1.73
N LYS A 99 7.11 -12.13 -0.54
CA LYS A 99 7.79 -13.40 -0.28
C LYS A 99 6.80 -14.57 -0.33
N ASP A 100 5.62 -14.39 0.24
CA ASP A 100 4.57 -15.42 0.22
C ASP A 100 4.10 -15.68 -1.22
N ILE A 101 3.81 -14.63 -2.00
CA ILE A 101 3.41 -14.75 -3.42
C ILE A 101 4.49 -15.46 -4.24
N THR A 102 5.75 -15.05 -4.13
CA THR A 102 6.85 -15.69 -4.88
C THR A 102 7.10 -17.13 -4.43
N GLY A 103 6.87 -17.44 -3.15
CA GLY A 103 6.89 -18.81 -2.63
C GLY A 103 5.83 -19.69 -3.29
N MET A 104 4.59 -19.22 -3.33
CA MET A 104 3.47 -19.93 -3.98
C MET A 104 3.72 -20.12 -5.49
N LEU A 105 4.25 -19.09 -6.17
CA LEU A 105 4.55 -19.15 -7.60
C LEU A 105 5.63 -20.20 -7.91
N ARG A 106 6.69 -20.28 -7.09
CA ARG A 106 7.75 -21.29 -7.24
C ARG A 106 7.24 -22.71 -7.05
N VAL A 107 6.32 -22.93 -6.11
CA VAL A 107 5.70 -24.25 -5.91
C VAL A 107 4.83 -24.62 -7.12
N ALA A 108 4.00 -23.69 -7.59
CA ALA A 108 3.17 -23.89 -8.76
C ALA A 108 3.99 -24.22 -10.01
N ASP A 109 5.10 -23.51 -10.25
CA ASP A 109 6.01 -23.74 -11.36
C ASP A 109 6.64 -25.16 -11.31
N ARG A 110 7.12 -25.58 -10.13
CA ARG A 110 7.65 -26.94 -9.94
C ARG A 110 6.62 -28.04 -10.24
N VAL A 111 5.37 -27.83 -9.82
CA VAL A 111 4.28 -28.78 -10.10
C VAL A 111 3.95 -28.80 -11.59
N ALA A 112 3.90 -27.63 -12.25
CA ALA A 112 3.67 -27.52 -13.69
C ALA A 112 4.76 -28.26 -14.48
N VAL A 113 6.04 -28.03 -14.17
CA VAL A 113 7.18 -28.73 -14.79
C VAL A 113 7.10 -30.24 -14.56
N LYS A 114 6.81 -30.69 -13.34
CA LYS A 114 6.68 -32.13 -13.02
C LYS A 114 5.54 -32.79 -13.81
N THR A 115 4.42 -32.10 -13.96
CA THR A 115 3.25 -32.57 -14.72
C THR A 115 3.56 -32.64 -16.21
N ALA A 116 4.25 -31.63 -16.76
CA ALA A 116 4.67 -31.59 -18.16
C ALA A 116 5.72 -32.67 -18.50
N SER A 117 6.57 -33.05 -17.54
CA SER A 117 7.60 -34.09 -17.70
C SER A 117 7.04 -35.53 -17.64
N GLY A 118 5.71 -35.70 -17.62
CA GLY A 118 5.05 -37.01 -17.73
C GLY A 118 5.18 -37.92 -16.50
N LYS A 119 5.87 -37.50 -15.45
CA LYS A 119 5.92 -38.21 -14.16
C LYS A 119 4.65 -37.91 -13.35
N ARG A 120 3.53 -38.55 -13.73
CA ARG A 120 2.39 -38.68 -12.81
C ARG A 120 2.86 -39.42 -11.55
N GLN A 121 2.46 -38.91 -10.39
CA GLN A 121 2.72 -39.50 -9.08
C GLN A 121 2.39 -40.98 -9.05
#